data_AF-A0ABD1M7L3-F1
#
_entry.id   AF-A0ABD1M7L3-F1
#
_cell.length_a   1.000
_cell.length_b   1.000
_cell.length_c   1.000
_cell.angle_alpha   90.00
_cell.angle_beta   90.00
_cell.angle_gamma   90.00
#
_symmetry.space_group_name_H-M   'P 1'
#
loop_
_entity.id
_entity.type
_entity.pdbx_description
1 polymer ?
#
loop_
_entity_poly.entity_id
_entity_poly.type
_entity_poly.pdbx_seq_one_letter_code
_entity_poly.pdbx_strand_id
1 'polypeptide(L)'
;MRNEVLFSILLSWVFCSQLCSAGDTLSASQMITENSSSNFVSTNHTFELGFFNLSDRSENRYLGIWYHRLEPQTVVWIANRDEPVLDSSGVFRISENGNLVVEGKSWSSQLETSSSTNRTVRILDTGNLVLMDGDGNFLWQSFLNPTDTFLPGMKMDANLTLTSWRHATDPARGAFTFKLDHTQSYKVEKQSKLYWVFDGLVDTEANSPMILQLLANNSSHKNAFAPPNLSHSRLVMNYSGEIQFLKWNETKWDNLWMGPLDKCDRHNYCGSGRLR
;
A
#
# COMPACT_ATOMS: atom_id res chain seq x y z
N MET A 1 46.50 17.67 -25.44
CA MET A 1 46.01 16.27 -25.28
C MET A 1 45.68 15.92 -23.83
N ARG A 2 46.59 16.06 -22.84
CA ARG A 2 46.31 15.71 -21.43
C ARG A 2 45.23 16.58 -20.74
N ASN A 3 45.13 17.86 -21.09
CA ASN A 3 44.11 18.77 -20.52
C ASN A 3 42.70 18.59 -21.13
N GLU A 4 42.61 18.23 -22.41
CA GLU A 4 41.35 17.92 -23.11
C GLU A 4 40.66 16.66 -22.54
N VAL A 5 41.49 15.66 -22.18
CA VAL A 5 41.02 14.41 -21.55
C VAL A 5 40.52 14.67 -20.13
N LEU A 6 41.23 15.50 -19.34
CA LEU A 6 40.80 15.90 -18.01
C LEU A 6 39.48 16.69 -18.05
N PHE A 7 39.31 17.59 -19.02
CA PHE A 7 38.10 18.40 -19.19
C PHE A 7 36.89 17.54 -19.62
N SER A 8 37.10 16.55 -20.50
CA SER A 8 36.05 15.58 -20.88
C SER A 8 35.65 14.65 -19.73
N ILE A 9 36.61 14.22 -18.89
CA ILE A 9 36.30 13.39 -17.71
C ILE A 9 35.51 14.20 -16.68
N LEU A 10 35.87 15.46 -16.44
CA LEU A 10 35.13 16.39 -15.58
C LEU A 10 33.72 16.68 -16.10
N LEU A 11 33.53 16.90 -17.41
CA LEU A 11 32.20 17.05 -18.01
C LEU A 11 31.37 15.76 -17.87
N SER A 12 31.98 14.58 -18.01
CA SER A 12 31.26 13.30 -17.83
C SER A 12 30.83 13.04 -16.38
N TRP A 13 31.61 13.52 -15.40
CA TRP A 13 31.28 13.41 -13.97
C TRP A 13 30.19 14.41 -13.56
N VAL A 14 30.17 15.59 -14.16
CA VAL A 14 29.11 16.60 -13.98
C VAL A 14 27.81 16.20 -14.72
N PHE A 15 27.90 15.50 -15.85
CA PHE A 15 26.72 14.93 -16.52
C PHE A 15 26.17 13.69 -15.79
N CYS A 16 27.01 12.92 -15.07
CA CYS A 16 26.56 11.76 -14.30
C CYS A 16 25.84 12.14 -12.99
N SER A 17 26.13 13.32 -12.42
CA SER A 17 25.43 13.82 -11.22
C SER A 17 24.06 14.44 -11.51
N GLN A 18 23.68 14.58 -12.78
CA GLN A 18 22.35 15.05 -13.21
C GLN A 18 21.42 13.93 -13.68
N LEU A 19 21.85 12.66 -13.58
CA LEU A 19 20.91 11.54 -13.63
C LEU A 19 20.10 11.58 -12.34
N CYS A 20 18.85 12.02 -12.45
CA CYS A 20 17.85 12.10 -11.38
C CYS A 20 17.91 10.81 -10.53
N SER A 21 18.60 10.87 -9.38
CA SER A 21 18.63 9.73 -8.47
C SER A 21 17.24 9.65 -7.87
N ALA A 22 16.51 8.58 -8.20
CA ALA A 22 15.39 8.14 -7.39
C ALA A 22 15.92 7.99 -5.95
N GLY A 23 15.32 8.73 -5.04
CA GLY A 23 15.62 8.66 -3.62
C GLY A 23 14.52 7.91 -2.90
N ASP A 24 14.87 7.11 -1.91
CA ASP A 24 13.89 6.47 -1.03
C ASP A 24 13.51 7.37 0.16
N THR A 25 14.18 8.51 0.32
CA THR A 25 14.10 9.41 1.49
C THR A 25 13.90 10.87 1.08
N LEU A 26 12.92 11.53 1.71
CA LEU A 26 12.52 12.91 1.48
C LEU A 26 12.67 13.69 2.79
N SER A 27 13.48 14.75 2.76
CA SER A 27 13.67 15.65 3.91
C SER A 27 12.63 16.77 3.94
N ALA A 28 12.54 17.51 5.05
CA ALA A 28 11.52 18.54 5.25
C ALA A 28 11.56 19.70 4.23
N SER A 29 12.69 19.93 3.55
CA SER A 29 12.82 20.96 2.51
C SER A 29 12.45 20.47 1.10
N GLN A 30 12.16 19.18 0.94
CA GLN A 30 11.86 18.55 -0.33
C GLN A 30 10.36 18.29 -0.47
N MET A 31 9.91 18.19 -1.72
CA MET A 31 8.51 17.92 -2.06
C MET A 31 8.43 17.04 -3.30
N ILE A 32 7.36 16.26 -3.40
CA ILE A 32 6.97 15.52 -4.61
C ILE A 32 5.83 16.29 -5.25
N THR A 33 5.92 16.49 -6.56
CA THR A 33 4.88 17.11 -7.39
C THR A 33 4.54 16.18 -8.54
N GLU A 34 3.45 16.42 -9.26
CA GLU A 34 3.12 15.61 -10.45
C GLU A 34 4.21 15.66 -11.53
N ASN A 35 4.85 16.83 -11.70
CA ASN A 35 5.84 17.05 -12.75
C ASN A 35 7.28 16.69 -12.33
N SER A 36 7.51 16.30 -11.07
CA SER A 36 8.86 15.91 -10.64
C SER A 36 9.22 14.56 -11.23
N SER A 37 10.23 14.52 -12.09
CA SER A 37 10.83 13.29 -12.65
C SER A 37 11.56 12.43 -11.61
N SER A 38 11.59 12.85 -10.35
CA SER A 38 12.18 12.12 -9.25
C SER A 38 11.18 11.10 -8.72
N ASN A 39 11.26 9.88 -9.24
CA ASN A 39 10.47 8.77 -8.74
C ASN A 39 10.94 8.44 -7.31
N PHE A 40 10.07 8.59 -6.32
CA PHE A 40 10.36 8.25 -4.94
C PHE A 40 10.21 6.73 -4.76
N VAL A 41 11.31 6.02 -4.94
CA VAL A 41 11.34 4.55 -5.13
C VAL A 41 12.06 3.90 -3.96
N SER A 42 11.56 2.75 -3.50
CA SER A 42 12.21 1.95 -2.46
C SER A 42 13.62 1.52 -2.90
N THR A 43 14.52 1.27 -1.94
CA THR A 43 15.93 0.95 -2.21
C THR A 43 16.09 -0.24 -3.17
N ASN A 44 15.23 -1.26 -3.05
CA ASN A 44 15.24 -2.44 -3.90
C ASN A 44 14.41 -2.32 -5.19
N HIS A 45 13.88 -1.13 -5.50
CA HIS A 45 13.05 -0.87 -6.67
C HIS A 45 11.77 -1.72 -6.76
N THR A 46 11.19 -2.12 -5.62
CA THR A 46 9.92 -2.86 -5.58
C THR A 46 8.71 -1.95 -5.52
N PHE A 47 8.79 -0.85 -4.77
CA PHE A 47 7.67 0.07 -4.57
C PHE A 47 8.06 1.50 -4.95
N GLU A 48 7.06 2.24 -5.40
CA GLU A 48 7.20 3.64 -5.82
C GLU A 48 6.03 4.45 -5.28
N LEU A 49 6.33 5.66 -4.82
CA LEU A 49 5.36 6.67 -4.39
C LEU A 49 5.33 7.80 -5.41
N GLY A 50 4.13 8.28 -5.72
CA GLY A 50 3.95 9.50 -6.49
C GLY A 50 2.49 9.85 -6.73
N PHE A 51 2.29 10.88 -7.53
CA PHE A 51 0.96 11.26 -8.00
C PHE A 51 0.56 10.44 -9.21
N PHE A 52 -0.71 10.04 -9.27
CA PHE A 52 -1.29 9.33 -10.40
C PHE A 52 -2.76 9.73 -10.60
N ASN A 53 -3.28 9.42 -11.78
CA ASN A 53 -4.68 9.50 -12.16
C ASN A 53 -5.19 8.12 -12.55
N LEU A 54 -6.45 7.82 -12.27
CA LEU A 54 -7.05 6.51 -12.60
C LEU A 54 -7.53 6.41 -14.05
N SER A 55 -7.64 7.54 -14.76
CA SER A 55 -7.94 7.59 -16.18
C SER A 55 -7.42 8.89 -16.79
N ASP A 56 -7.06 8.85 -18.07
CA ASP A 56 -6.57 10.02 -18.82
C ASP A 56 -7.58 11.17 -18.91
N ARG A 57 -8.86 10.88 -18.68
CA ARG A 57 -9.96 11.86 -18.73
C ARG A 57 -10.28 12.47 -17.36
N SER A 58 -9.65 11.99 -16.30
CA SER A 58 -9.89 12.45 -14.94
C SER A 58 -8.91 13.55 -14.55
N GLU A 59 -9.42 14.65 -14.03
CA GLU A 59 -8.60 15.70 -13.40
C GLU A 59 -8.17 15.30 -11.98
N ASN A 60 -8.85 14.33 -11.36
CA ASN A 60 -8.51 13.85 -10.02
C ASN A 60 -7.09 13.29 -9.96
N ARG A 61 -6.30 13.81 -9.02
CA ARG A 61 -4.96 13.33 -8.66
C ARG A 61 -4.95 12.73 -7.28
N TYR A 62 -4.31 11.57 -7.21
CA TYR A 62 -4.12 10.81 -5.98
C TYR A 62 -2.63 10.63 -5.74
N LEU A 63 -2.20 10.81 -4.49
CA LEU A 63 -0.91 10.35 -4.04
C LEU A 63 -1.06 8.88 -3.61
N GLY A 64 -0.25 7.99 -4.17
CA GLY A 64 -0.30 6.58 -3.81
C GLY A 64 1.02 5.86 -3.98
N ILE A 65 1.02 4.63 -3.49
CA ILE A 65 2.14 3.69 -3.60
C ILE A 65 1.70 2.58 -4.57
N TRP A 66 2.58 2.20 -5.48
CA TRP A 66 2.39 1.07 -6.40
C TRP A 66 3.66 0.23 -6.50
N TYR A 67 3.54 -0.96 -7.10
CA TYR A 67 4.71 -1.74 -7.48
C TYR A 67 5.45 -1.07 -8.63
N HIS A 68 6.73 -0.76 -8.44
CA HIS A 68 7.55 -0.07 -9.42
C HIS A 68 7.70 -0.91 -10.69
N ARG A 69 7.51 -0.28 -11.87
CA ARG A 69 7.61 -0.90 -13.21
C ARG A 69 6.72 -2.12 -13.47
N LEU A 70 5.69 -2.37 -12.66
CA LEU A 70 4.66 -3.33 -13.03
C LEU A 70 3.62 -2.69 -13.95
N GLU A 71 3.34 -3.35 -15.07
CA GLU A 71 2.30 -2.98 -16.02
C GLU A 71 1.24 -4.11 -16.12
N PRO A 72 -0.06 -3.80 -15.96
CA PRO A 72 -0.63 -2.49 -15.62
C PRO A 72 -0.26 -2.03 -14.19
N GLN A 73 -0.23 -0.71 -13.98
CA GLN A 73 0.11 -0.11 -12.69
C GLN A 73 -0.78 -0.69 -11.58
N THR A 74 -0.16 -1.23 -10.54
CA THR A 74 -0.87 -1.85 -9.42
C THR A 74 -0.68 -1.01 -8.16
N VAL A 75 -1.67 -0.16 -7.88
CA VAL A 75 -1.72 0.67 -6.68
C VAL A 75 -2.08 -0.18 -5.46
N VAL A 76 -1.36 0.02 -4.35
CA VAL A 76 -1.50 -0.72 -3.11
C VAL A 76 -1.82 0.16 -1.90
N TRP A 77 -1.64 1.47 -2.04
CA TRP A 77 -1.98 2.45 -1.00
C TRP A 77 -2.26 3.81 -1.62
N ILE A 78 -3.20 4.57 -1.04
CA ILE A 78 -3.61 5.90 -1.51
C ILE A 78 -3.85 6.80 -0.29
N ALA A 79 -3.18 7.94 -0.23
CA ALA A 79 -3.30 8.90 0.88
C ALA A 79 -4.68 9.58 0.86
N ASN A 80 -4.97 10.30 -0.22
CA ASN A 80 -6.11 11.18 -0.39
C ASN A 80 -7.26 10.52 -1.17
N ARG A 81 -7.57 9.25 -0.83
CA ARG A 81 -8.52 8.43 -1.61
C ARG A 81 -9.95 8.97 -1.66
N ASP A 82 -10.38 9.68 -0.62
CA ASP A 82 -11.73 10.27 -0.53
C ASP A 82 -11.81 11.72 -1.01
N GLU A 83 -10.68 12.43 -1.02
CA GLU A 83 -10.58 13.85 -1.35
C GLU A 83 -9.43 14.05 -2.36
N PRO A 84 -9.63 13.70 -3.64
CA PRO A 84 -8.59 13.91 -4.66
C PRO A 84 -8.20 15.39 -4.77
N VAL A 85 -6.98 15.64 -5.24
CA VAL A 85 -6.63 16.97 -5.75
C VAL A 85 -7.31 17.12 -7.11
N LEU A 86 -7.98 18.25 -7.35
CA LEU A 86 -8.87 18.42 -8.52
C LEU A 86 -8.16 18.96 -9.78
N ASP A 87 -6.84 19.07 -9.75
CA ASP A 87 -6.00 19.55 -10.83
C ASP A 87 -4.58 18.98 -10.70
N SER A 88 -3.66 19.44 -11.55
CA SER A 88 -2.26 19.05 -11.51
C SER A 88 -1.40 19.85 -10.52
N SER A 89 -2.00 20.42 -9.47
CA SER A 89 -1.30 21.21 -8.43
C SER A 89 -0.89 20.39 -7.22
N GLY A 90 -1.05 19.05 -7.26
CA GLY A 90 -0.73 18.17 -6.14
C GLY A 90 0.72 18.30 -5.67
N VAL A 91 0.88 18.59 -4.38
CA VAL A 91 2.18 18.64 -3.69
C VAL A 91 2.14 17.73 -2.47
N PHE A 92 3.10 16.82 -2.36
CA PHE A 92 3.33 16.02 -1.16
C PHE A 92 4.63 16.44 -0.48
N ARG A 93 4.56 16.76 0.81
CA ARG A 93 5.72 17.21 1.59
C ARG A 93 5.49 17.03 3.10
N ILE A 94 6.55 17.29 3.86
CA ILE A 94 6.42 17.59 5.29
C ILE A 94 6.03 19.07 5.44
N SER A 95 4.93 19.33 6.14
CA SER A 95 4.47 20.68 6.45
C SER A 95 5.22 21.30 7.61
N GLU A 96 5.07 22.62 7.80
CA GLU A 96 5.75 23.36 8.88
C GLU A 96 5.35 22.90 10.29
N ASN A 97 4.17 22.29 10.44
CA ASN A 97 3.72 21.69 11.69
C ASN A 97 4.25 20.26 11.91
N GLY A 98 5.13 19.79 11.01
CA GLY A 98 5.78 18.48 11.05
C GLY A 98 4.95 17.33 10.50
N ASN A 99 3.71 17.55 10.04
CA ASN A 99 2.88 16.50 9.45
C ASN A 99 3.20 16.24 7.98
N LEU A 100 2.96 15.02 7.54
CA LEU A 100 2.82 14.72 6.11
C LEU A 100 1.53 15.37 5.59
N VAL A 101 1.62 16.03 4.45
CA VAL A 101 0.46 16.66 3.81
C VAL A 101 0.44 16.40 2.31
N VAL A 102 -0.77 16.26 1.78
CA VAL A 102 -1.07 16.48 0.36
C VAL A 102 -1.76 17.83 0.26
N GLU A 103 -1.05 18.83 -0.27
CA GLU A 103 -1.59 20.18 -0.43
C GLU A 103 -2.70 20.22 -1.49
N GLY A 104 -3.58 21.22 -1.38
CA GLY A 104 -4.82 21.29 -2.19
C GLY A 104 -6.11 20.97 -1.42
N LYS A 105 -6.07 21.02 -0.08
CA LYS A 105 -7.13 20.67 0.92
C LYS A 105 -7.30 19.19 1.27
N SER A 106 -6.45 18.28 0.81
CA SER A 106 -6.90 16.91 0.57
C SER A 106 -6.49 15.82 1.57
N TRP A 107 -5.42 15.95 2.36
CA TRP A 107 -5.02 14.92 3.34
C TRP A 107 -3.89 15.36 4.29
N SER A 108 -3.87 14.84 5.54
CA SER A 108 -2.72 14.94 6.45
C SER A 108 -2.56 13.70 7.34
N SER A 109 -1.35 13.51 7.90
CA SER A 109 -1.05 12.40 8.82
C SER A 109 -1.70 12.51 10.21
N GLN A 110 -2.34 13.64 10.55
CA GLN A 110 -3.03 13.87 11.83
C GLN A 110 -2.20 13.61 13.10
N LEU A 111 -0.90 13.89 13.05
CA LEU A 111 -0.01 13.86 14.21
C LEU A 111 -0.10 15.17 15.00
N GLU A 112 0.24 15.08 16.29
CA GLU A 112 0.48 16.26 17.12
C GLU A 112 1.52 17.19 16.49
N THR A 113 1.23 18.48 16.57
CA THR A 113 2.06 19.51 15.92
C THR A 113 3.46 19.52 16.53
N SER A 114 4.47 19.57 15.66
CA SER A 114 5.87 19.69 16.06
C SER A 114 6.59 20.62 15.11
N SER A 115 7.34 21.57 15.68
CA SER A 115 8.23 22.47 14.94
C SER A 115 9.59 21.84 14.61
N SER A 116 9.78 20.54 14.88
CA SER A 116 11.05 19.87 14.59
C SER A 116 11.27 19.78 13.08
N THR A 117 12.36 20.39 12.61
CA THR A 117 12.81 20.31 11.22
C THR A 117 13.56 19.01 10.93
N ASN A 118 13.92 18.25 11.96
CA ASN A 118 14.62 16.98 11.83
C ASN A 118 13.61 15.83 11.68
N ARG A 119 12.86 15.88 10.59
CA ARG A 119 11.92 14.82 10.17
C ARG A 119 12.21 14.41 8.74
N THR A 120 12.10 13.12 8.47
CA THR A 120 12.28 12.56 7.13
C THR A 120 11.15 11.60 6.80
N VAL A 121 10.75 11.58 5.53
CA VAL A 121 9.84 10.57 4.99
C VAL A 121 10.67 9.54 4.26
N ARG A 122 10.36 8.27 4.40
CA ARG A 122 11.05 7.20 3.67
C ARG A 122 10.08 6.15 3.18
N ILE A 123 10.24 5.67 1.94
CA ILE A 123 9.56 4.48 1.45
C ILE A 123 10.47 3.26 1.64
N LEU A 124 10.04 2.31 2.47
CA LEU A 124 10.78 1.09 2.74
C LEU A 124 10.57 0.04 1.63
N ASP A 125 11.49 -0.92 1.54
CA ASP A 125 11.40 -2.06 0.61
C ASP A 125 10.17 -2.96 0.81
N THR A 126 9.53 -2.84 1.97
CA THR A 126 8.24 -3.49 2.27
C THR A 126 7.04 -2.76 1.65
N GLY A 127 7.22 -1.54 1.16
CA GLY A 127 6.15 -0.64 0.71
C GLY A 127 5.58 0.23 1.84
N ASN A 128 6.13 0.15 3.05
CA ASN A 128 5.73 1.00 4.17
C ASN A 128 6.32 2.40 3.99
N LEU A 129 5.47 3.42 3.88
CA LEU A 129 5.87 4.82 3.90
C LEU A 129 5.90 5.28 5.35
N VAL A 130 7.07 5.70 5.81
CA VAL A 130 7.29 6.06 7.21
C VAL A 130 7.70 7.53 7.33
N LEU A 131 7.14 8.23 8.31
CA LEU A 131 7.68 9.50 8.79
C LEU A 131 8.52 9.21 10.03
N MET A 132 9.75 9.69 10.06
CA MET A 132 10.72 9.45 11.14
C MET A 132 11.19 10.76 11.75
N ASP A 133 11.52 10.74 13.03
CA ASP A 133 12.27 11.82 13.69
C ASP A 133 13.79 11.68 13.46
N GLY A 134 14.55 12.63 14.02
CA GLY A 134 16.00 12.67 13.93
C GLY A 134 16.73 11.51 14.61
N ASP A 135 16.06 10.80 15.52
CA ASP A 135 16.58 9.64 16.23
C ASP A 135 16.24 8.33 15.50
N GLY A 136 15.49 8.41 14.40
CA GLY A 136 15.06 7.27 13.60
C GLY A 136 13.79 6.58 14.13
N ASN A 137 13.07 7.17 15.09
CA ASN A 137 11.82 6.62 15.57
C ASN A 137 10.70 6.85 14.56
N PHE A 138 9.81 5.86 14.39
CA PHE A 138 8.66 5.98 13.51
C PHE A 138 7.56 6.81 14.18
N LEU A 139 7.24 7.95 13.58
CA LEU A 139 6.16 8.85 14.00
C LEU A 139 4.83 8.50 13.34
N TRP A 140 4.87 8.05 12.08
CA TRP A 140 3.70 7.65 11.31
C TRP A 140 4.07 6.58 10.27
N GLN A 141 3.14 5.70 9.94
CA GLN A 141 3.35 4.58 9.01
C GLN A 141 2.11 4.34 8.15
N SER A 142 2.29 4.15 6.83
CA SER A 142 1.18 3.78 5.93
C SER A 142 0.61 2.40 6.24
N PHE A 143 1.43 1.48 6.76
CA PHE A 143 1.00 0.15 7.18
C PHE A 143 -0.03 0.17 8.32
N LEU A 144 -0.06 1.23 9.14
CA LEU A 144 -1.07 1.42 10.19
C LEU A 144 -2.31 2.16 9.68
N ASN A 145 -2.27 2.65 8.44
CA ASN A 145 -3.33 3.43 7.80
C ASN A 145 -3.63 2.85 6.41
N PRO A 146 -4.04 1.57 6.30
CA PRO A 146 -4.17 0.91 5.02
C PRO A 146 -5.33 1.44 4.18
N THR A 147 -5.35 1.05 2.91
CA THR A 147 -6.48 1.26 2.00
C THR A 147 -7.28 -0.02 1.81
N ASP A 148 -7.26 -0.62 0.62
CA ASP A 148 -7.92 -1.89 0.32
C ASP A 148 -6.95 -3.08 0.32
N THR A 149 -5.64 -2.82 0.34
CA THR A 149 -4.59 -3.82 0.16
C THR A 149 -3.80 -4.06 1.46
N PHE A 150 -3.49 -5.34 1.72
CA PHE A 150 -2.59 -5.80 2.75
C PHE A 150 -1.36 -6.45 2.12
N LEU A 151 -0.18 -5.98 2.51
CA LEU A 151 1.12 -6.38 1.98
C LEU A 151 1.90 -7.26 2.97
N PRO A 152 2.83 -8.10 2.49
CA PRO A 152 3.80 -8.77 3.36
C PRO A 152 4.53 -7.79 4.27
N GLY A 153 4.56 -8.09 5.57
CA GLY A 153 5.13 -7.23 6.61
C GLY A 153 4.11 -6.37 7.37
N MET A 154 2.87 -6.26 6.86
CA MET A 154 1.77 -5.70 7.64
C MET A 154 1.33 -6.66 8.75
N LYS A 155 0.66 -6.13 9.78
CA LYS A 155 0.10 -6.94 10.87
C LYS A 155 -1.41 -6.78 10.88
N MET A 156 -2.13 -7.87 10.64
CA MET A 156 -3.59 -7.88 10.68
C MET A 156 -4.04 -8.02 12.13
N ASP A 157 -4.12 -6.90 12.86
CA ASP A 157 -4.63 -6.86 14.22
C ASP A 157 -6.04 -6.25 14.29
N ALA A 158 -6.59 -6.15 15.50
CA ALA A 158 -7.95 -5.65 15.72
C ALA A 158 -8.16 -4.18 15.32
N ASN A 159 -7.09 -3.41 15.14
CA ASN A 159 -7.15 -1.99 14.75
C ASN A 159 -7.01 -1.81 13.23
N LEU A 160 -6.53 -2.84 12.53
CA LEU A 160 -6.31 -2.77 11.09
C LEU A 160 -7.55 -3.23 10.32
N THR A 161 -8.06 -2.35 9.46
CA THR A 161 -9.22 -2.63 8.60
C THR A 161 -8.89 -2.25 7.16
N LEU A 162 -8.97 -3.22 6.25
CA LEU A 162 -8.94 -2.93 4.81
C LEU A 162 -10.33 -2.46 4.39
N THR A 163 -10.39 -1.42 3.57
CA THR A 163 -11.64 -0.89 3.01
C THR A 163 -11.55 -0.88 1.50
N SER A 164 -12.47 -1.61 0.86
CA SER A 164 -12.59 -1.65 -0.60
C SER A 164 -12.65 -0.27 -1.24
N TRP A 165 -12.28 -0.19 -2.51
CA TRP A 165 -12.64 0.94 -3.36
C TRP A 165 -14.15 0.97 -3.56
N ARG A 166 -14.69 2.15 -3.86
CA ARG A 166 -16.12 2.31 -4.14
C ARG A 166 -16.48 1.59 -5.44
N HIS A 167 -15.64 1.76 -6.46
CA HIS A 167 -15.76 1.11 -7.77
C HIS A 167 -14.37 0.90 -8.40
N ALA A 168 -14.33 0.18 -9.52
CA ALA A 168 -13.08 -0.08 -10.26
C ALA A 168 -12.30 1.19 -10.66
N THR A 169 -12.99 2.32 -10.81
CA THR A 169 -12.42 3.62 -11.22
C THR A 169 -12.63 4.72 -10.18
N ASP A 170 -13.10 4.38 -8.97
CA ASP A 170 -13.30 5.34 -7.86
C ASP A 170 -12.68 4.76 -6.57
N PRO A 171 -11.51 5.28 -6.15
CA PRO A 171 -10.76 4.73 -5.04
C PRO A 171 -11.30 5.17 -3.69
N ALA A 172 -12.32 6.05 -3.65
CA ALA A 172 -12.96 6.45 -2.42
C ALA A 172 -13.44 5.23 -1.63
N ARG A 173 -13.67 5.40 -0.32
CA ARG A 173 -14.10 4.31 0.55
C ARG A 173 -15.39 3.66 0.02
N GLY A 174 -15.28 2.36 -0.22
CA GLY A 174 -16.36 1.50 -0.68
C GLY A 174 -17.17 0.91 0.45
N ALA A 175 -18.09 0.00 0.08
CA ALA A 175 -19.05 -0.57 1.01
C ALA A 175 -18.48 -1.75 1.84
N PHE A 176 -17.39 -2.37 1.38
CA PHE A 176 -16.86 -3.59 1.99
C PHE A 176 -15.59 -3.32 2.79
N THR A 177 -15.52 -3.95 3.96
CA THR A 177 -14.34 -3.93 4.83
C THR A 177 -13.90 -5.35 5.17
N PHE A 178 -12.60 -5.56 5.34
CA PHE A 178 -12.01 -6.79 5.84
C PHE A 178 -11.20 -6.50 7.10
N LYS A 179 -11.49 -7.21 8.19
CA LYS A 179 -10.88 -6.97 9.50
C LYS A 179 -10.76 -8.27 10.32
N LEU A 180 -9.87 -8.27 11.30
CA LEU A 180 -9.80 -9.30 12.33
C LEU A 180 -10.76 -8.93 13.47
N ASP A 181 -11.67 -9.83 13.83
CA ASP A 181 -12.57 -9.65 14.97
C ASP A 181 -11.93 -10.10 16.30
N HIS A 182 -12.50 -9.68 17.42
CA HIS A 182 -12.05 -10.04 18.77
C HIS A 182 -12.03 -11.56 19.03
N THR A 183 -12.83 -12.31 18.27
CA THR A 183 -12.90 -13.78 18.28
C THR A 183 -11.76 -14.47 17.54
N GLN A 184 -10.78 -13.72 17.03
CA GLN A 184 -9.68 -14.20 16.16
C GLN A 184 -10.14 -14.73 14.79
N SER A 185 -11.37 -14.43 14.40
CA SER A 185 -11.91 -14.73 13.06
C SER A 185 -11.76 -13.52 12.14
N TYR A 186 -11.41 -13.76 10.88
CA TYR A 186 -11.42 -12.72 9.85
C TYR A 186 -12.83 -12.55 9.31
N LYS A 187 -13.27 -11.31 9.08
CA LYS A 187 -14.63 -11.02 8.61
C LYS A 187 -14.61 -10.01 7.49
N VAL A 188 -15.51 -10.21 6.53
CA VAL A 188 -15.93 -9.16 5.61
C VAL A 188 -17.26 -8.61 6.10
N GLU A 189 -17.35 -7.29 6.18
CA GLU A 189 -18.60 -6.57 6.42
C GLU A 189 -18.98 -5.76 5.18
N LYS A 190 -20.28 -5.60 4.96
CA LYS A 190 -20.84 -4.67 3.99
C LYS A 190 -21.63 -3.62 4.76
N GLN A 191 -21.14 -2.37 4.78
CA GLN A 191 -21.76 -1.26 5.52
C GLN A 191 -22.06 -1.64 6.98
N SER A 192 -21.03 -2.14 7.68
CA SER A 192 -21.11 -2.59 9.09
C SER A 192 -22.05 -3.77 9.36
N LYS A 193 -22.55 -4.45 8.33
CA LYS A 193 -23.29 -5.71 8.47
C LYS A 193 -22.41 -6.87 8.07
N LEU A 194 -22.46 -7.95 8.84
CA LEU A 194 -21.70 -9.16 8.55
C LEU A 194 -22.05 -9.69 7.15
N TYR A 195 -21.02 -9.85 6.30
CA TYR A 195 -21.17 -10.31 4.93
C TYR A 195 -20.57 -11.71 4.74
N TRP A 196 -19.40 -11.95 5.31
CA TRP A 196 -18.69 -13.24 5.22
C TRP A 196 -17.74 -13.41 6.42
N VAL A 197 -17.49 -14.65 6.82
CA VAL A 197 -16.57 -14.99 7.92
C VAL A 197 -15.57 -16.03 7.40
N PHE A 198 -14.33 -15.86 7.81
CA PHE A 198 -13.22 -16.79 7.59
C PHE A 198 -12.53 -17.06 8.92
N ASP A 199 -12.78 -18.24 9.48
CA ASP A 199 -12.29 -18.60 10.81
C ASP A 199 -10.81 -19.01 10.84
N GLY A 200 -10.11 -19.05 9.69
CA GLY A 200 -8.64 -19.15 9.57
C GLY A 200 -7.94 -20.36 10.19
N LEU A 201 -8.60 -21.13 11.05
CA LEU A 201 -8.02 -22.08 12.00
C LEU A 201 -8.64 -23.48 11.89
N VAL A 202 -9.76 -23.64 11.16
CA VAL A 202 -10.53 -24.89 11.15
C VAL A 202 -10.29 -25.75 9.90
N ASP A 203 -9.97 -25.15 8.74
CA ASP A 203 -9.77 -25.90 7.49
C ASP A 203 -8.35 -25.75 6.95
N THR A 204 -7.42 -26.54 7.49
CA THR A 204 -6.01 -26.54 7.08
C THR A 204 -5.76 -27.25 5.74
N GLU A 205 -6.73 -28.02 5.23
CA GLU A 205 -6.58 -28.76 3.95
C GLU A 205 -7.08 -27.97 2.72
N ALA A 206 -7.96 -26.97 2.90
CA ALA A 206 -8.54 -26.19 1.81
C ALA A 206 -7.96 -24.76 1.68
N ASN A 207 -7.15 -24.31 2.64
CA ASN A 207 -6.58 -22.97 2.66
C ASN A 207 -5.15 -22.95 2.12
N SER A 208 -4.84 -21.97 1.27
CA SER A 208 -3.46 -21.77 0.78
C SER A 208 -2.52 -21.50 1.97
N PRO A 209 -1.46 -22.30 2.18
CA PRO A 209 -0.49 -22.06 3.25
C PRO A 209 0.12 -20.65 3.21
N MET A 210 0.15 -20.03 2.03
CA MET A 210 0.66 -18.67 1.83
C MET A 210 -0.20 -17.61 2.53
N ILE A 211 -1.52 -17.79 2.54
CA ILE A 211 -2.45 -16.82 3.18
C ILE A 211 -2.37 -16.93 4.68
N LEU A 212 -2.39 -18.16 5.18
CA LEU A 212 -2.23 -18.40 6.61
C LEU A 212 -0.92 -17.79 7.08
N GLN A 213 0.16 -17.92 6.33
CA GLN A 213 1.43 -17.26 6.69
C GLN A 213 1.36 -15.73 6.58
N LEU A 214 0.79 -15.18 5.52
CA LEU A 214 0.65 -13.73 5.32
C LEU A 214 -0.13 -13.09 6.46
N LEU A 215 -1.23 -13.72 6.88
CA LEU A 215 -2.10 -13.26 7.95
C LEU A 215 -1.55 -13.58 9.35
N ALA A 216 -0.84 -14.72 9.51
CA ALA A 216 -0.42 -15.18 10.83
C ALA A 216 0.53 -14.21 11.51
N ASN A 217 1.44 -13.55 10.77
CA ASN A 217 2.51 -12.65 11.26
C ASN A 217 3.00 -12.87 12.72
N ASN A 218 3.03 -14.15 13.14
CA ASN A 218 3.40 -14.62 14.44
C ASN A 218 4.44 -15.70 14.17
N SER A 219 5.65 -15.41 14.63
CA SER A 219 6.83 -16.27 14.67
C SER A 219 6.65 -17.59 15.46
N SER A 220 5.42 -17.97 15.79
CA SER A 220 5.06 -19.05 16.71
C SER A 220 4.92 -20.40 16.01
N HIS A 221 4.58 -20.42 14.71
CA HIS A 221 4.49 -21.66 13.95
C HIS A 221 5.77 -21.87 13.13
N LYS A 222 6.84 -22.27 13.83
CA LYS A 222 8.00 -22.91 13.22
C LYS A 222 7.60 -24.30 12.70
N ASN A 223 6.74 -24.35 11.68
CA ASN A 223 6.57 -25.58 10.91
C ASN A 223 7.85 -25.78 10.08
N ALA A 224 8.37 -27.00 10.07
CA ALA A 224 9.68 -27.40 9.55
C ALA A 224 9.87 -27.29 8.03
N PHE A 225 9.08 -26.46 7.34
CA PHE A 225 9.17 -26.18 5.92
C PHE A 225 9.74 -24.79 5.69
N ALA A 226 10.49 -24.61 4.59
CA ALA A 226 10.90 -23.29 4.16
C ALA A 226 9.65 -22.41 3.96
N PRO A 227 9.61 -21.20 4.53
CA PRO A 227 8.46 -20.31 4.37
C PRO A 227 8.21 -20.04 2.89
N PRO A 228 6.96 -20.11 2.39
CA PRO A 228 6.68 -19.77 1.00
C PRO A 228 7.12 -18.35 0.67
N ASN A 229 7.62 -18.16 -0.55
CA ASN A 229 8.02 -16.85 -1.04
C ASN A 229 6.78 -15.96 -1.23
N LEU A 230 6.66 -14.91 -0.41
CA LEU A 230 5.58 -13.92 -0.46
C LEU A 230 5.95 -12.66 -1.27
N SER A 231 7.07 -12.66 -1.97
CA SER A 231 7.43 -11.57 -2.90
C SER A 231 6.32 -11.36 -3.92
N HIS A 232 6.00 -10.09 -4.20
CA HIS A 232 4.94 -9.68 -5.12
C HIS A 232 3.63 -10.44 -4.89
N SER A 233 3.24 -10.55 -3.63
CA SER A 233 1.94 -11.05 -3.21
C SER A 233 1.20 -10.01 -2.38
N ARG A 234 -0.12 -10.06 -2.39
CA ARG A 234 -0.99 -9.13 -1.65
C ARG A 234 -2.35 -9.73 -1.39
N LEU A 235 -2.99 -9.29 -0.31
CA LEU A 235 -4.41 -9.52 -0.06
C LEU A 235 -5.18 -8.23 -0.34
N VAL A 236 -6.32 -8.31 -1.04
CA VAL A 236 -7.03 -7.14 -1.56
C VAL A 236 -8.51 -7.26 -1.32
N MET A 237 -9.09 -6.28 -0.64
CA MET A 237 -10.53 -6.16 -0.45
C MET A 237 -11.16 -5.54 -1.69
N ASN A 238 -11.65 -6.37 -2.61
CA ASN A 238 -12.25 -5.91 -3.86
C ASN A 238 -13.58 -5.15 -3.62
N TYR A 239 -13.90 -4.19 -4.50
CA TYR A 239 -15.19 -3.46 -4.51
C TYR A 239 -16.41 -4.37 -4.71
N SER A 240 -16.22 -5.60 -5.22
CA SER A 240 -17.26 -6.63 -5.34
C SER A 240 -17.64 -7.29 -4.01
N GLY A 241 -16.85 -7.09 -2.96
CA GLY A 241 -17.02 -7.76 -1.67
C GLY A 241 -16.25 -9.07 -1.53
N GLU A 242 -15.30 -9.33 -2.43
CA GLU A 242 -14.40 -10.48 -2.39
C GLU A 242 -13.03 -10.08 -1.85
N ILE A 243 -12.58 -10.72 -0.77
CA ILE A 243 -11.19 -10.64 -0.35
C ILE A 243 -10.38 -11.62 -1.22
N GLN A 244 -9.30 -11.15 -1.85
CA GLN A 244 -8.53 -11.91 -2.84
C GLN A 244 -7.06 -11.95 -2.45
N PHE A 245 -6.45 -13.13 -2.47
CA PHE A 245 -5.01 -13.29 -2.35
C PHE A 245 -4.41 -13.46 -3.74
N LEU A 246 -3.62 -12.46 -4.13
CA LEU A 246 -3.06 -12.34 -5.45
C LEU A 246 -1.54 -12.50 -5.39
N LYS A 247 -0.98 -13.18 -6.39
CA LYS A 247 0.47 -13.27 -6.60
C LYS A 247 0.82 -12.95 -8.04
N TRP A 248 1.86 -12.14 -8.23
CA TRP A 248 2.35 -11.81 -9.57
C TRP A 248 3.07 -13.02 -10.20
N ASN A 249 2.70 -13.36 -11.43
CA ASN A 249 3.30 -14.47 -12.19
C ASN A 249 4.16 -13.99 -13.37
N GLU A 250 4.82 -12.84 -13.21
CA GLU A 250 5.61 -12.14 -14.23
C GLU A 250 4.77 -11.37 -15.27
N THR A 251 3.55 -11.81 -15.56
CA THR A 251 2.69 -11.18 -16.60
C THR A 251 1.37 -10.63 -16.08
N LYS A 252 0.81 -11.23 -15.03
CA LYS A 252 -0.46 -10.84 -14.43
C LYS A 252 -0.54 -11.23 -12.96
N TRP A 253 -1.55 -10.70 -12.28
CA TRP A 253 -1.93 -11.14 -10.95
C TRP A 253 -2.76 -12.42 -11.05
N ASP A 254 -2.22 -13.53 -10.54
CA ASP A 254 -2.97 -14.76 -10.34
C ASP A 254 -3.71 -14.72 -9.01
N ASN A 255 -5.00 -15.03 -9.05
CA ASN A 255 -5.82 -15.19 -7.86
C ASN A 255 -5.65 -16.61 -7.32
N LEU A 256 -4.88 -16.74 -6.23
CA LEU A 256 -4.57 -18.02 -5.62
C LEU A 256 -5.62 -18.45 -4.60
N TRP A 257 -6.46 -17.52 -4.14
CA TRP A 257 -7.54 -17.77 -3.19
C TRP A 257 -8.42 -16.54 -3.05
N MET A 258 -9.70 -16.75 -2.81
CA MET A 258 -10.63 -15.67 -2.54
C MET A 258 -11.78 -16.14 -1.66
N GLY A 259 -12.46 -15.18 -1.05
CA GLY A 259 -13.70 -15.44 -0.34
C GLY A 259 -14.64 -14.23 -0.37
N PRO A 260 -15.97 -14.45 -0.36
CA PRO A 260 -16.67 -15.75 -0.48
C PRO A 260 -16.51 -16.38 -1.88
N LEU A 261 -16.53 -17.72 -1.99
CA LEU A 261 -16.42 -18.43 -3.29
C LEU A 261 -17.76 -18.49 -4.03
N ASP A 262 -18.85 -18.65 -3.29
CA ASP A 262 -20.19 -18.65 -3.83
C ASP A 262 -21.16 -17.81 -2.99
N LYS A 263 -22.42 -17.73 -3.44
CA LYS A 263 -23.44 -16.95 -2.74
C LYS A 263 -23.82 -17.57 -1.39
N CYS A 264 -23.74 -18.89 -1.25
CA CYS A 264 -24.09 -19.59 -0.01
C CYS A 264 -23.03 -19.43 1.08
N ASP A 265 -21.78 -19.16 0.72
CA ASP A 265 -20.76 -18.78 1.69
C ASP A 265 -21.10 -17.45 2.40
N ARG A 266 -21.92 -16.60 1.78
CA ARG A 266 -22.33 -15.32 2.37
C ARG A 266 -23.24 -15.55 3.56
N HIS A 267 -23.03 -14.75 4.61
CA HIS A 267 -23.74 -14.88 5.87
C HIS A 267 -25.27 -14.83 5.65
N ASN A 268 -25.97 -15.88 6.12
CA ASN A 268 -27.41 -16.07 6.03
C ASN A 268 -28.02 -16.07 4.61
N TYR A 269 -27.24 -16.35 3.56
CA TYR A 269 -27.78 -16.30 2.19
C TYR A 269 -28.58 -17.55 1.80
N CYS A 270 -28.08 -18.76 2.08
CA CYS A 270 -28.73 -20.02 1.68
C CYS A 270 -29.55 -20.72 2.78
N GLY A 271 -29.68 -20.10 3.97
CA GLY A 271 -30.37 -20.68 5.13
C GLY A 271 -29.60 -21.85 5.78
N SER A 272 -29.89 -22.14 7.04
CA SER A 272 -29.27 -23.24 7.80
C SER A 272 -29.77 -24.59 7.27
N GLY A 273 -29.13 -25.11 6.22
CA GLY A 273 -29.51 -26.38 5.60
C GLY A 273 -28.50 -26.97 4.61
N ARG A 274 -27.40 -26.28 4.32
CA ARG A 274 -26.24 -26.87 3.65
C ARG A 274 -25.03 -26.69 4.54
N LEU A 275 -24.74 -27.73 5.32
CA LEU A 275 -23.40 -27.96 5.84
C LEU A 275 -22.51 -28.19 4.61
N ARG A 276 -21.43 -27.43 4.48
CA ARG A 276 -20.22 -27.97 3.85
C ARG A 276 -19.56 -28.88 4.87
#